data_AF-A0A318JYA0-F1
#
_entry.id   AF-A0A318JYA0-F1
#
_cell.length_a   1.000
_cell.length_b   1.000
_cell.length_c   1.000
_cell.angle_alpha   90.00
_cell.angle_beta   90.00
_cell.angle_gamma   90.00
#
_symmetry.space_group_name_H-M   'P 1'
#
loop_
_entity.id
_entity.type
_entity.pdbx_description
1 polymer ?
#
loop_
_entity_poly.entity_id
_entity_poly.type
_entity_poly.pdbx_seq_one_letter_code
_entity_poly.pdbx_strand_id
1 'polypeptide(L)'
;MSLTVWQDQDVDQFREVASRLASVIQGSVDRSGALSQLTEAVESGDAFTDLLIEFAGRWFHETGGQSVLIGPEMFWLLSEPNLRKGISSALRGPETAPDLEYSVSRRSRKLLLICVFETLAQNQWLAGNIGEHVGMNGAVNGIG
;
A
#
# COMPACT_ATOMS: atom_id res chain seq x y z
N MET A 1 29.49 -8.94 -9.84
CA MET A 1 28.88 -10.06 -9.09
C MET A 1 27.74 -9.48 -8.26
N SER A 2 26.60 -10.18 -8.25
CA SER A 2 25.39 -10.01 -7.42
C SER A 2 24.69 -8.63 -7.39
N LEU A 3 23.82 -8.38 -8.38
CA LEU A 3 22.65 -7.48 -8.23
C LEU A 3 21.37 -8.25 -7.83
N THR A 4 21.43 -9.58 -7.78
CA THR A 4 20.24 -10.46 -7.68
C THR A 4 19.89 -10.88 -6.26
N VAL A 5 20.80 -10.76 -5.29
CA VAL A 5 20.56 -11.26 -3.91
C VAL A 5 19.87 -10.22 -3.03
N TRP A 6 20.10 -8.92 -3.29
CA TRP A 6 19.44 -7.85 -2.53
C TRP A 6 17.95 -7.71 -2.89
N GLN A 7 17.59 -7.91 -4.16
CA GLN A 7 16.20 -7.81 -4.60
C GLN A 7 15.29 -8.87 -3.98
N ASP A 8 15.80 -10.07 -3.68
CA ASP A 8 14.97 -11.18 -3.20
C ASP A 8 14.61 -11.02 -1.71
N GLN A 9 15.58 -10.65 -0.86
CA GLN A 9 15.34 -10.41 0.58
C GLN A 9 14.46 -9.19 0.86
N ASP A 10 14.52 -8.18 -0.01
CA ASP A 10 13.69 -6.98 0.14
C ASP A 10 12.23 -7.28 -0.23
N VAL A 11 11.99 -8.09 -1.27
CA VAL A 11 10.64 -8.40 -1.76
C VAL A 11 9.81 -9.15 -0.73
N ASP A 12 10.39 -10.08 0.04
CA ASP A 12 9.66 -10.80 1.09
C ASP A 12 9.13 -9.86 2.18
N GLN A 13 9.94 -8.86 2.58
CA GLN A 13 9.50 -7.84 3.54
C GLN A 13 8.36 -6.99 2.95
N PHE A 14 8.43 -6.62 1.67
CA PHE A 14 7.34 -5.92 0.99
C PHE A 14 6.07 -6.76 0.94
N ARG A 15 6.17 -8.07 0.69
CA ARG A 15 5.03 -9.00 0.68
C ARG A 15 4.42 -9.15 2.07
N GLU A 16 5.23 -9.23 3.12
CA GLU A 16 4.75 -9.31 4.50
C GLU A 16 3.96 -8.05 4.90
N VAL A 17 4.54 -6.86 4.65
CA VAL A 17 3.85 -5.59 4.90
C VAL A 17 2.60 -5.47 4.04
N ALA A 18 2.68 -5.88 2.77
CA ALA A 18 1.53 -5.92 1.88
C ALA A 18 0.41 -6.83 2.39
N SER A 19 0.74 -7.98 2.99
CA SER A 19 -0.25 -8.88 3.60
C SER A 19 -1.01 -8.20 4.73
N ARG A 20 -0.32 -7.44 5.58
CA ARG A 20 -0.94 -6.71 6.68
C ARG A 20 -1.75 -5.51 6.19
N LEU A 21 -1.21 -4.74 5.24
CA LEU A 21 -1.92 -3.64 4.59
C LEU A 21 -3.21 -4.12 3.92
N ALA A 22 -3.14 -5.25 3.21
CA ALA A 22 -4.30 -5.88 2.60
C ALA A 22 -5.38 -6.21 3.65
N SER A 23 -5.00 -6.76 4.80
CA SER A 23 -5.92 -7.00 5.91
C SER A 23 -6.57 -5.72 6.44
N VAL A 24 -5.78 -4.64 6.66
CA VAL A 24 -6.31 -3.34 7.09
C VAL A 24 -7.31 -2.78 6.06
N ILE A 25 -6.99 -2.87 4.77
CA ILE A 25 -7.87 -2.39 3.69
C ILE A 25 -9.14 -3.22 3.64
N GLN A 26 -9.06 -4.54 3.74
CA GLN A 26 -10.25 -5.41 3.74
C GLN A 26 -11.10 -5.25 5.01
N GLY A 27 -10.48 -4.94 6.15
CA GLY A 27 -11.16 -4.63 7.41
C GLY A 27 -11.79 -3.25 7.46
N SER A 28 -11.40 -2.34 6.56
CA SER A 28 -11.92 -0.98 6.50
C SER A 28 -13.40 -0.95 6.10
N VAL A 29 -14.16 0.00 6.68
CA VAL A 29 -15.58 0.22 6.37
C VAL A 29 -15.79 0.52 4.89
N ASP A 30 -14.92 1.35 4.31
CA ASP A 30 -14.86 1.62 2.87
C ASP A 30 -13.55 1.05 2.29
N ARG A 31 -13.59 -0.23 1.92
CA ARG A 31 -12.43 -0.97 1.37
C ARG A 31 -11.91 -0.36 0.08
N SER A 32 -12.83 -0.01 -0.83
CA SER A 32 -12.50 0.56 -2.13
C SER A 32 -11.90 1.95 -1.98
N GLY A 33 -12.45 2.78 -1.09
CA GLY A 33 -11.88 4.08 -0.74
C GLY A 33 -10.48 3.97 -0.15
N ALA A 34 -10.27 3.06 0.81
CA ALA A 34 -8.94 2.83 1.40
C ALA A 34 -7.89 2.38 0.37
N LEU A 35 -8.26 1.52 -0.58
CA LEU A 35 -7.37 1.10 -1.66
C LEU A 35 -7.08 2.24 -2.65
N SER A 36 -8.08 3.08 -2.97
CA SER A 36 -7.90 4.26 -3.83
C SER A 36 -6.93 5.25 -3.19
N GLN A 37 -7.11 5.54 -1.89
CA GLN A 37 -6.22 6.42 -1.14
C GLN A 37 -4.78 5.92 -1.16
N LEU A 38 -4.56 4.61 -0.96
CA LEU A 38 -3.22 4.02 -1.04
C LEU A 38 -2.61 4.16 -2.44
N THR A 39 -3.41 3.95 -3.48
CA THR A 39 -2.98 4.06 -4.88
C THR A 39 -2.57 5.49 -5.23
N GLU A 40 -3.35 6.48 -4.78
CA GLU A 40 -3.08 7.90 -5.02
C GLU A 40 -1.87 8.39 -4.22
N ALA A 41 -1.75 7.96 -2.96
CA ALA A 41 -0.66 8.37 -2.07
C ALA A 41 0.71 7.90 -2.57
N VAL A 42 0.79 6.83 -3.39
CA VAL A 42 2.05 6.27 -3.90
C VAL A 42 2.92 7.29 -4.65
N GLU A 43 2.32 8.36 -5.17
CA GLU A 43 3.01 9.41 -5.93
C GLU A 43 3.59 10.52 -5.04
N SER A 44 3.17 10.65 -3.77
CA SER A 44 3.60 11.71 -2.84
C SER A 44 4.13 11.13 -1.53
N GLY A 45 5.39 11.39 -1.17
CA GLY A 45 6.00 10.78 0.00
C GLY A 45 5.34 11.18 1.31
N ASP A 46 4.95 12.45 1.41
CA ASP A 46 4.24 12.99 2.58
C ASP A 46 2.87 12.31 2.73
N ALA A 47 2.06 12.29 1.66
CA ALA A 47 0.73 11.66 1.70
C ALA A 47 0.83 10.15 2.00
N PHE A 48 1.83 9.47 1.44
CA PHE A 48 2.07 8.05 1.71
C PHE A 48 2.48 7.81 3.16
N THR A 49 3.33 8.68 3.72
CA THR A 49 3.79 8.59 5.10
C THR A 49 2.63 8.79 6.07
N ASP A 50 1.80 9.82 5.85
CA ASP A 50 0.62 10.09 6.67
C ASP A 50 -0.36 8.91 6.64
N LEU A 51 -0.62 8.36 5.45
CA LEU A 51 -1.49 7.20 5.28
C LEU A 51 -0.92 5.94 5.96
N LEU A 52 0.38 5.70 5.86
CA LEU A 52 1.03 4.57 6.55
C LEU A 52 0.91 4.69 8.06
N ILE A 53 1.04 5.90 8.62
CA ILE A 53 0.86 6.13 10.05
C ILE A 53 -0.59 5.83 10.46
N GLU A 54 -1.56 6.29 9.68
CA GLU A 54 -2.99 6.01 9.91
C GLU A 54 -3.26 4.49 9.91
N PHE A 55 -2.79 3.77 8.89
CA PHE A 55 -2.96 2.33 8.78
C PHE A 55 -2.21 1.57 9.88
N ALA A 56 -1.03 2.04 10.29
CA ALA A 56 -0.29 1.44 11.40
C ALA A 56 -1.06 1.57 12.72
N GLY A 57 -1.72 2.71 12.95
CA GLY A 57 -2.60 2.91 14.09
C GLY A 57 -3.79 1.95 14.10
N ARG A 58 -4.44 1.76 12.95
CA ARG A 58 -5.54 0.78 12.80
C ARG A 58 -5.06 -0.64 13.06
N TRP A 59 -3.97 -1.05 12.44
CA TRP A 59 -3.38 -2.37 12.62
C TRP A 59 -2.98 -2.66 14.08
N PHE A 60 -2.38 -1.67 14.75
CA PHE A 60 -2.03 -1.79 16.16
C PHE A 60 -3.27 -2.04 17.03
N HIS A 61 -4.37 -1.34 16.75
CA HIS A 61 -5.64 -1.55 17.43
C HIS A 61 -6.25 -2.93 17.11
N GLU A 62 -6.31 -3.31 15.83
CA GLU A 62 -6.84 -4.61 15.37
C GLU A 62 -6.10 -5.81 15.99
N THR A 63 -4.79 -5.69 16.16
CA THR A 63 -3.95 -6.76 16.71
C THR A 63 -3.78 -6.68 18.22
N GLY A 64 -4.39 -5.70 18.90
CA GLY A 64 -4.20 -5.48 20.34
C GLY A 64 -2.73 -5.23 20.71
N GLY A 65 -1.97 -4.62 19.80
CA GLY A 65 -0.54 -4.33 19.93
C GLY A 65 0.39 -5.54 19.86
N GLN A 66 -0.10 -6.71 19.43
CA GLN A 66 0.72 -7.93 19.30
C GLN A 66 1.56 -7.98 18.01
N SER A 67 1.25 -7.12 17.02
CA SER A 67 2.00 -7.02 15.77
C SER A 67 2.15 -5.57 15.36
N VAL A 68 3.27 -5.26 14.72
CA VAL A 68 3.47 -3.99 14.01
C VAL A 68 3.08 -4.14 12.54
N LEU A 69 2.60 -3.06 11.92
CA LEU A 69 2.27 -3.07 10.48
C LEU A 69 3.56 -3.13 9.66
N ILE A 70 4.49 -2.23 9.98
CA ILE A 70 5.72 -1.97 9.26
C ILE A 70 6.84 -1.65 10.25
N GLY A 71 8.05 -2.17 9.98
CA GLY A 71 9.24 -1.86 10.78
C GLY A 71 9.83 -0.48 10.45
N PRO A 72 10.65 0.10 11.35
CA PRO A 72 11.19 1.44 11.18
C PRO A 72 12.09 1.60 9.95
N GLU A 73 12.84 0.56 9.56
CA GLU A 73 13.73 0.58 8.40
C GLU A 73 12.95 0.69 7.09
N MET A 74 11.90 -0.15 6.93
CA MET A 74 11.05 -0.11 5.75
C MET A 74 10.18 1.16 5.73
N PHE A 75 9.73 1.63 6.90
CA PHE A 75 9.04 2.91 7.00
C PHE A 75 9.94 4.05 6.50
N TRP A 76 11.19 4.12 6.96
CA TRP A 76 12.14 5.12 6.52
C TRP A 76 12.45 5.06 5.02
N LEU A 77 12.54 3.85 4.45
CA LEU A 77 12.72 3.65 3.00
C LEU A 77 11.55 4.22 2.18
N LEU A 78 10.32 4.07 2.69
CA LEU A 78 9.11 4.47 2.00
C LEU A 78 8.78 5.95 2.16
N SER A 79 9.17 6.54 3.29
CA SER A 79 9.07 7.97 3.53
C SER A 79 10.05 8.75 2.64
N GLU A 80 9.59 9.82 2.01
CA GLU A 80 10.50 10.71 1.30
C GLU A 80 11.28 11.58 2.30
N PRO A 81 12.59 11.77 2.11
CA PRO A 81 13.28 12.85 2.78
C PRO A 81 12.73 14.18 2.23
N ASN A 82 12.35 15.09 3.13
CA ASN A 82 11.90 16.42 2.79
C ASN A 82 13.01 17.16 2.00
N LEU A 83 12.92 17.13 0.66
CA LEU A 83 13.63 18.08 -0.21
C LEU A 83 12.97 19.44 0.01
N ARG A 84 13.31 20.10 1.12
CA ARG A 84 12.96 21.51 1.31
C ARG A 84 13.43 22.25 0.07
N LYS A 85 12.47 22.69 -0.76
CA LYS A 85 12.60 23.68 -1.82
C LYS A 85 13.36 24.88 -1.26
N GLY A 86 14.69 24.85 -1.31
CA GLY A 86 15.44 25.76 -0.46
C GLY A 86 16.95 25.60 -0.51
N ILE A 87 17.53 25.03 -1.56
CA ILE A 87 18.96 25.26 -1.85
C ILE A 87 19.11 25.53 -3.34
N SER A 88 19.10 26.83 -3.64
CA SER A 88 19.82 27.44 -4.77
C SER A 88 21.10 26.67 -5.10
N SER A 89 21.30 26.28 -6.35
CA SER A 89 22.41 26.82 -7.15
C SER A 89 22.48 26.11 -8.50
N ALA A 90 22.69 26.92 -9.53
CA ALA A 90 23.30 26.51 -10.77
C ALA A 90 24.45 25.51 -10.53
N LEU A 91 24.41 24.36 -11.18
CA LEU A 91 25.50 23.74 -11.95
C LEU A 91 25.06 22.30 -12.31
N ARG A 92 25.00 22.00 -13.61
CA ARG A 92 24.91 20.63 -14.12
C ARG A 92 26.08 19.80 -13.56
N GLY A 93 25.78 18.73 -12.84
CA GLY A 93 26.68 17.66 -12.40
C GLY A 93 25.90 16.34 -12.28
N PRO A 94 26.56 15.17 -12.24
CA PRO A 94 25.90 13.86 -12.33
C PRO A 94 24.93 13.70 -11.15
N GLU A 95 23.77 13.09 -11.43
CA GLU A 95 22.61 12.93 -10.53
C GLU A 95 23.02 12.89 -9.06
N THR A 96 22.78 14.01 -8.36
CA THR A 96 23.17 14.20 -6.98
C THR A 96 22.39 13.21 -6.11
N ALA A 97 23.06 12.58 -5.14
CA ALA A 97 22.49 11.61 -4.19
C ALA A 97 21.01 11.81 -3.76
N PRO A 98 20.51 13.05 -3.48
CA PRO A 98 19.09 13.28 -3.19
C PRO A 98 18.10 12.88 -4.31
N ASP A 99 18.46 13.06 -5.59
CA ASP A 99 17.61 12.63 -6.71
C ASP A 99 17.55 11.09 -6.81
N LEU A 100 18.66 10.43 -6.47
CA LEU A 100 18.73 8.97 -6.41
C LEU A 100 17.87 8.41 -5.26
N GLU A 101 17.99 8.96 -4.05
CA GLU A 101 17.17 8.59 -2.88
C GLU A 101 15.68 8.79 -3.17
N TYR A 102 15.31 9.94 -3.75
CA TYR A 102 13.94 10.22 -4.19
C TYR A 102 13.43 9.15 -5.17
N SER A 103 14.27 8.74 -6.13
CA SER A 103 13.92 7.70 -7.10
C SER A 103 13.74 6.32 -6.46
N VAL A 104 14.51 6.01 -5.41
CA VAL A 104 14.44 4.73 -4.68
C VAL A 104 13.18 4.68 -3.84
N SER A 105 12.91 5.67 -2.99
CA SER A 105 11.69 5.69 -2.15
C SER A 105 10.41 5.66 -2.98
N ARG A 106 10.39 6.37 -4.12
CA ARG A 106 9.25 6.32 -5.05
C ARG A 106 9.07 4.94 -5.69
N ARG A 107 10.15 4.27 -6.10
CA ARG A 107 10.07 2.89 -6.63
C ARG A 107 9.63 1.91 -5.56
N SER A 108 10.12 2.03 -4.33
CA SER A 108 9.77 1.18 -3.20
C SER A 108 8.29 1.29 -2.84
N ARG A 109 7.71 2.50 -2.83
CA ARG A 109 6.26 2.69 -2.63
C ARG A 109 5.43 1.99 -3.71
N LYS A 110 5.84 2.12 -4.97
CA LYS A 110 5.18 1.44 -6.10
C LYS A 110 5.29 -0.08 -5.99
N LEU A 111 6.45 -0.60 -5.60
CA LEU A 111 6.64 -2.02 -5.38
C LEU A 111 5.71 -2.53 -4.27
N LEU A 112 5.62 -1.82 -3.14
CA LEU A 112 4.70 -2.18 -2.06
C LEU A 112 3.25 -2.22 -2.54
N LEU A 113 2.82 -1.21 -3.31
CA LEU A 113 1.47 -1.17 -3.88
C LEU A 113 1.19 -2.38 -4.79
N ILE A 114 2.16 -2.77 -5.63
CA ILE A 114 2.03 -3.98 -6.45
C ILE A 114 1.89 -5.23 -5.58
N CYS A 115 2.70 -5.38 -4.52
CA CYS A 115 2.57 -6.49 -3.59
C CYS A 115 1.21 -6.51 -2.87
N VAL A 116 0.63 -5.34 -2.57
CA VAL A 116 -0.72 -5.23 -2.00
C VAL A 116 -1.76 -5.71 -3.01
N PHE A 117 -1.72 -5.25 -4.26
CA PHE A 117 -2.63 -5.74 -5.29
C PHE A 117 -2.51 -7.25 -5.51
N GLU A 118 -1.28 -7.77 -5.51
CA GLU A 118 -1.04 -9.20 -5.64
C GLU A 118 -1.68 -9.99 -4.50
N THR A 119 -1.45 -9.56 -3.25
CA THR A 119 -2.06 -10.15 -2.06
C THR A 119 -3.59 -10.12 -2.14
N LEU A 120 -4.18 -8.99 -2.51
CA LEU A 120 -5.63 -8.83 -2.60
C LEU A 120 -6.23 -9.69 -3.71
N ALA A 121 -5.53 -9.84 -4.83
CA ALA A 121 -5.95 -10.71 -5.93
C ALA A 121 -5.91 -12.19 -5.52
N GLN A 122 -4.88 -12.61 -4.79
CA GLN A 122 -4.73 -13.99 -4.28
C GLN A 122 -5.79 -14.33 -3.22
N ASN A 123 -6.11 -13.36 -2.36
CA ASN A 123 -7.07 -13.53 -1.26
C ASN A 123 -8.52 -13.25 -1.66
N GLN A 124 -8.84 -13.32 -2.96
CA GLN A 124 -10.16 -13.04 -3.53
C GLN A 124 -10.75 -11.74 -2.97
N TRP A 125 -10.21 -10.60 -3.42
CA TRP A 125 -10.75 -9.27 -3.13
C TRP A 125 -12.27 -9.34 -3.04
N LEU A 126 -12.78 -9.21 -1.80
CA LEU A 126 -14.20 -9.26 -1.50
C LEU A 126 -14.82 -7.96 -2.03
N ALA A 127 -14.86 -7.84 -3.35
CA ALA A 127 -15.75 -6.94 -4.06
C ALA A 127 -17.12 -7.27 -3.51
N GLY A 128 -17.64 -6.39 -2.65
CA GLY A 128 -18.91 -6.61 -1.98
C GLY A 128 -19.93 -7.12 -2.98
N ASN A 129 -20.57 -8.24 -2.64
CA ASN A 129 -21.59 -8.93 -3.42
C ASN A 129 -22.19 -8.11 -4.57
N ILE A 130 -21.65 -8.27 -5.78
CA ILE A 130 -22.39 -7.99 -7.03
C ILE A 130 -23.27 -9.23 -7.39
N GLY A 131 -23.58 -10.07 -6.39
CA GLY A 131 -24.31 -11.33 -6.55
C GLY A 131 -25.65 -11.42 -5.81
N GLU A 132 -26.08 -10.40 -5.08
CA GLU A 132 -27.37 -10.42 -4.35
C GLU A 132 -28.34 -9.37 -4.89
N HIS A 133 -28.73 -9.45 -6.17
CA HIS A 133 -29.94 -8.76 -6.66
C HIS A 133 -30.50 -9.31 -7.98
N VAL A 134 -30.40 -10.61 -8.29
CA VAL A 134 -31.27 -11.25 -9.31
C VAL A 134 -31.61 -12.67 -8.86
N GLY A 135 -32.46 -12.79 -7.85
CA GLY A 135 -32.81 -14.08 -7.29
C GLY A 135 -34.04 -14.06 -6.39
N MET A 136 -35.02 -13.19 -6.62
CA MET A 136 -36.33 -13.33 -5.97
C MET A 136 -37.40 -12.60 -6.77
N ASN A 137 -38.07 -13.32 -7.67
CA ASN A 137 -39.48 -13.16 -8.01
C ASN A 137 -39.96 -14.39 -8.81
N GLY A 138 -39.81 -15.56 -8.20
CA GLY A 138 -40.45 -16.80 -8.60
C GLY A 138 -41.48 -17.19 -7.56
N ALA A 139 -42.57 -16.43 -7.45
CA ALA A 139 -43.78 -16.84 -6.73
C ALA A 139 -44.95 -15.90 -7.07
N VAL A 140 -45.66 -16.18 -8.16
CA VAL A 140 -47.09 -15.86 -8.24
C VAL A 140 -47.81 -17.14 -8.64
N ASN A 141 -48.52 -17.69 -7.66
CA ASN A 141 -49.51 -18.73 -7.81
C ASN A 141 -50.62 -18.23 -8.74
N GLY A 142 -50.97 -19.03 -9.75
CA GLY A 142 -52.16 -18.88 -10.56
C GLY A 142 -52.70 -20.27 -10.88
N ILE A 143 -53.48 -20.82 -9.95
CA ILE A 143 -54.26 -22.04 -10.12
C ILE A 143 -55.32 -21.78 -11.19
N GLY A 144 -55.32 -22.58 -12.26
CA GLY A 144 -56.44 -22.75 -13.18
C GLY A 144 -57.26 -23.98 -12.82
#